data_AF-A0A2P4QZ23-F1
#
_entry.id   AF-A0A2P4QZ23-F1
#
_cell.length_a   1.000
_cell.length_b   1.000
_cell.length_c   1.000
_cell.angle_alpha   90.00
_cell.angle_beta   90.00
_cell.angle_gamma   90.00
#
_symmetry.space_group_name_H-M   'P 1'
#
loop_
_entity.id
_entity.type
_entity.pdbx_description
1 polymer ?
#
loop_
_entity_poly.entity_id
_entity_poly.type
_entity_poly.pdbx_seq_one_letter_code
_entity_poly.pdbx_strand_id
1 'polypeptide(L)'
;IAKGDQNKDGSCSQTFMGEIPDIDTMISTLIRFPENNEVIRENEPFTIKAAIINLDTGFFSDPATTYYKFPQTLDNSGRVQGHSHVTVQKLNGRGVPDPKVFAFFKGLNEKAKNGILSADVEKGLPAGDYRLCTITSAFSHQPVLMPVAQRGAQDDCVRFKV
;
A
#
# COMPACT_ATOMS: atom_id res chain seq x y z
N ILE A 1 -6.39 22.82 8.05
CA ILE A 1 -7.01 22.23 6.84
C ILE A 1 -5.87 21.82 5.91
N ALA A 2 -5.89 20.60 5.37
CA ALA A 2 -4.91 20.10 4.42
C ALA A 2 -4.99 20.89 3.10
N LYS A 3 -3.84 21.28 2.53
CA LYS A 3 -3.79 22.13 1.33
C LYS A 3 -3.25 21.39 0.09
N GLY A 4 -3.15 20.06 0.17
CA GLY A 4 -2.47 19.23 -0.82
C GLY A 4 -1.01 18.92 -0.45
N ASP A 5 -0.51 19.48 0.63
CA ASP A 5 0.82 19.20 1.18
C ASP A 5 0.76 18.19 2.34
N GLN A 6 1.90 17.54 2.62
CA GLN A 6 2.04 16.66 3.78
C GLN A 6 2.27 17.48 5.06
N ASN A 7 1.18 17.87 5.71
CA ASN A 7 1.23 18.56 7.01
C ASN A 7 1.48 17.56 8.16
N LYS A 8 2.61 17.73 8.86
CA LYS A 8 3.05 16.86 9.97
C LYS A 8 2.46 17.24 11.34
N ASP A 9 1.87 18.43 11.47
CA ASP A 9 1.32 18.98 12.72
C ASP A 9 -0.17 18.63 12.93
N GLY A 10 -0.73 17.84 12.02
CA GLY A 10 -2.14 17.48 12.00
C GLY A 10 -3.01 18.51 11.26
N SER A 11 -4.00 18.01 10.52
CA SER A 11 -4.93 18.87 9.80
C SER A 11 -6.20 18.10 9.40
N CYS A 12 -7.30 18.82 9.14
CA CYS A 12 -8.50 18.23 8.56
C CYS A 12 -8.41 18.22 7.03
N SER A 13 -8.76 17.10 6.39
CA SER A 13 -9.08 17.07 4.95
C SER A 13 -10.49 17.61 4.71
N GLN A 14 -10.67 18.44 3.68
CA GLN A 14 -11.99 18.93 3.23
C GLN A 14 -12.45 18.26 1.92
N THR A 15 -11.66 17.34 1.40
CA THR A 15 -11.94 16.65 0.14
C THR A 15 -13.09 15.67 0.35
N PHE A 16 -14.08 15.72 -0.53
CA PHE A 16 -15.14 14.70 -0.58
C PHE A 16 -14.50 13.33 -0.76
N MET A 17 -15.06 12.32 -0.08
CA MET A 17 -14.51 10.96 -0.09
C MET A 17 -14.43 10.37 -1.50
N GLY A 18 -15.45 10.62 -2.33
CA GLY A 18 -15.50 10.21 -3.72
C GLY A 18 -16.42 9.02 -3.98
N GLU A 19 -16.24 8.41 -5.14
CA GLU A 19 -17.04 7.29 -5.63
C GLU A 19 -16.69 5.99 -4.89
N ILE A 20 -17.66 5.08 -4.76
CA ILE A 20 -17.52 3.82 -4.03
C ILE A 20 -17.76 2.68 -5.04
N PRO A 21 -16.85 1.70 -5.18
CA PRO A 21 -17.04 0.58 -6.09
C PRO A 21 -18.19 -0.32 -5.62
N ASP A 22 -18.73 -1.14 -6.52
CA ASP A 22 -19.70 -2.17 -6.14
C ASP A 22 -19.03 -3.34 -5.37
N ILE A 23 -19.85 -4.26 -4.85
CA ILE A 23 -19.38 -5.37 -4.01
C ILE A 23 -18.50 -6.38 -4.76
N ASP A 24 -18.73 -6.56 -6.06
CA ASP A 24 -17.99 -7.49 -6.92
C ASP A 24 -16.65 -6.88 -7.37
N THR A 25 -16.53 -5.55 -7.30
CA THR A 25 -15.34 -4.77 -7.66
C THR A 25 -14.52 -4.32 -6.43
N MET A 26 -14.69 -4.98 -5.28
CA MET A 26 -13.85 -4.72 -4.11
C MET A 26 -12.38 -5.11 -4.33
N ILE A 27 -11.48 -4.31 -3.74
CA ILE A 27 -10.04 -4.46 -3.89
C ILE A 27 -9.48 -5.41 -2.84
N SER A 28 -8.54 -6.26 -3.25
CA SER A 28 -7.75 -7.08 -2.35
C SER A 28 -6.32 -7.18 -2.87
N THR A 29 -5.37 -7.23 -1.94
CA THR A 29 -3.97 -7.55 -2.22
C THR A 29 -3.57 -8.83 -1.53
N LEU A 30 -2.52 -9.48 -2.04
CA LEU A 30 -1.92 -10.66 -1.43
C LEU A 30 -0.42 -10.70 -1.73
N ILE A 31 0.40 -10.71 -0.70
CA ILE A 31 1.86 -10.77 -0.83
C ILE A 31 2.26 -12.18 -1.26
N ARG A 32 3.03 -12.26 -2.34
CA ARG A 32 3.56 -13.49 -2.93
C ARG A 32 5.02 -13.73 -2.60
N PHE A 33 5.77 -12.67 -2.31
CA PHE A 33 7.15 -12.77 -1.89
C PHE A 33 7.58 -11.54 -1.08
N PRO A 34 8.29 -11.71 0.06
CA PRO A 34 8.51 -12.98 0.75
C PRO A 34 7.21 -13.64 1.21
N GLU A 35 7.19 -14.97 1.34
CA GLU A 35 6.06 -15.71 1.89
C GLU A 35 5.98 -15.55 3.42
N ASN A 36 4.81 -15.85 3.99
CA ASN A 36 4.63 -15.77 5.44
C ASN A 36 5.45 -16.85 6.16
N ASN A 37 6.27 -16.39 7.11
CA ASN A 37 7.30 -17.11 7.86
C ASN A 37 8.51 -17.56 7.03
N GLU A 38 8.69 -17.06 5.80
CA GLU A 38 9.88 -17.35 5.01
C GLU A 38 11.14 -16.78 5.68
N VAL A 39 12.27 -17.46 5.47
CA VAL A 39 13.60 -16.98 5.86
C VAL A 39 14.37 -16.68 4.58
N ILE A 40 14.73 -15.42 4.36
CA ILE A 40 15.56 -14.99 3.24
C ILE A 40 16.97 -14.63 3.72
N ARG A 41 17.92 -14.44 2.80
CA ARG A 41 19.32 -14.15 3.16
C ARG A 41 19.51 -12.69 3.55
N GLU A 42 20.26 -12.45 4.62
CA GLU A 42 20.63 -11.10 5.03
C GLU A 42 21.50 -10.38 4.00
N ASN A 43 21.24 -9.08 3.84
CA ASN A 43 21.97 -8.15 2.97
C ASN A 43 22.07 -8.59 1.50
N GLU A 44 21.20 -9.52 1.06
CA GLU A 44 21.09 -9.96 -0.32
C GLU A 44 19.87 -9.31 -0.99
N PRO A 45 19.97 -8.88 -2.26
CA PRO A 45 18.86 -8.28 -2.99
C PRO A 45 17.69 -9.26 -3.14
N PHE A 46 16.49 -8.74 -3.03
CA PHE A 46 15.27 -9.48 -3.34
C PHE A 46 14.18 -8.57 -3.90
N THR A 47 13.19 -9.17 -4.56
CA THR A 47 12.07 -8.44 -5.16
C THR A 47 10.79 -8.81 -4.45
N ILE A 48 10.20 -7.86 -3.73
CA ILE A 48 8.87 -7.98 -3.16
C ILE A 48 7.86 -8.12 -4.31
N LYS A 49 6.90 -9.03 -4.16
CA LYS A 49 5.80 -9.22 -5.12
C LYS A 49 4.47 -9.24 -4.38
N ALA A 50 3.53 -8.42 -4.83
CA ALA A 50 2.17 -8.41 -4.33
C ALA A 50 1.19 -8.57 -5.51
N ALA A 51 0.29 -9.54 -5.41
CA ALA A 51 -0.85 -9.66 -6.30
C ALA A 51 -1.93 -8.66 -5.90
N ILE A 52 -2.65 -8.13 -6.87
CA ILE A 52 -3.75 -7.18 -6.66
C ILE A 52 -4.89 -7.47 -7.63
N ILE A 53 -6.12 -7.33 -7.14
CA ILE A 53 -7.36 -7.40 -7.93
C ILE A 53 -8.16 -6.12 -7.80
N ASN A 54 -8.94 -5.79 -8.84
CA ASN A 54 -9.96 -4.74 -8.87
C ASN A 54 -9.51 -3.30 -8.56
N LEU A 55 -8.20 -3.03 -8.47
CA LEU A 55 -7.63 -1.69 -8.52
C LEU A 55 -7.20 -1.39 -9.97
N ASP A 56 -7.63 -0.25 -10.52
CA ASP A 56 -7.00 0.32 -11.70
C ASP A 56 -5.71 1.02 -11.28
N THR A 57 -4.62 0.24 -11.29
CA THR A 57 -3.29 0.67 -10.86
C THR A 57 -2.67 1.68 -11.83
N GLY A 58 -1.66 2.44 -11.38
CA GLY A 58 -0.94 3.39 -12.21
C GLY A 58 -1.40 4.85 -12.04
N PHE A 59 -2.30 5.10 -11.08
CA PHE A 59 -2.82 6.42 -10.78
C PHE A 59 -2.20 6.93 -9.49
N PHE A 60 -1.19 7.78 -9.65
CA PHE A 60 -0.43 8.38 -8.56
C PHE A 60 -0.36 9.88 -8.77
N SER A 61 -0.76 10.65 -7.75
CA SER A 61 -0.60 12.09 -7.71
C SER A 61 0.70 12.47 -6.99
N ASP A 62 1.24 13.68 -7.18
CA ASP A 62 2.44 14.10 -6.44
C ASP A 62 2.08 14.42 -4.96
N PRO A 63 2.61 13.66 -3.97
CA PRO A 63 2.29 13.87 -2.56
C PRO A 63 2.82 15.20 -2.01
N ALA A 64 3.76 15.88 -2.69
CA ALA A 64 4.22 17.18 -2.24
C ALA A 64 3.17 18.29 -2.49
N THR A 65 2.27 18.10 -3.45
CA THR A 65 1.39 19.15 -3.97
C THR A 65 -0.10 18.78 -4.02
N THR A 66 -0.44 17.50 -3.96
CA THR A 66 -1.80 16.99 -4.14
C THR A 66 -2.26 15.94 -3.12
N TYR A 67 -1.56 15.80 -1.99
CA TYR A 67 -1.89 14.85 -0.93
C TYR A 67 -3.31 15.07 -0.36
N TYR A 68 -4.16 14.06 -0.46
CA TYR A 68 -5.59 14.08 -0.09
C TYR A 68 -6.42 15.16 -0.78
N LYS A 69 -5.99 15.67 -1.94
CA LYS A 69 -6.64 16.80 -2.61
C LYS A 69 -7.81 16.39 -3.50
N PHE A 70 -7.90 15.11 -3.90
CA PHE A 70 -8.89 14.65 -4.87
C PHE A 70 -9.73 13.50 -4.32
N PRO A 71 -11.04 13.46 -4.65
CA PRO A 71 -11.89 12.33 -4.29
C PRO A 71 -11.42 11.03 -4.94
N GLN A 72 -11.83 9.89 -4.38
CA GLN A 72 -11.72 8.61 -5.08
C GLN A 72 -12.56 8.63 -6.36
N THR A 73 -12.01 8.10 -7.46
CA THR A 73 -12.71 7.95 -8.74
C THR A 73 -12.67 6.49 -9.20
N LEU A 74 -13.67 6.10 -9.99
CA LEU A 74 -13.75 4.79 -10.63
C LEU A 74 -13.43 4.90 -12.13
N ASP A 75 -12.87 3.84 -12.69
CA ASP A 75 -12.78 3.66 -14.14
C ASP A 75 -14.15 3.22 -14.73
N ASN A 76 -14.23 3.08 -16.05
CA ASN A 76 -15.45 2.66 -16.74
C ASN A 76 -15.93 1.24 -16.36
N SER A 77 -15.10 0.45 -15.66
CA SER A 77 -15.42 -0.89 -15.17
C SER A 77 -15.74 -0.88 -13.66
N GLY A 78 -15.86 0.29 -13.03
CA GLY A 78 -16.15 0.41 -11.59
C GLY A 78 -14.95 0.19 -10.68
N ARG A 79 -13.73 0.07 -11.21
CA ARG A 79 -12.52 -0.13 -10.41
C ARG A 79 -11.97 1.18 -9.92
N VAL A 80 -11.53 1.23 -8.67
CA VAL A 80 -10.89 2.42 -8.11
C VAL A 80 -9.61 2.75 -8.86
N GLN A 81 -9.44 4.01 -9.26
CA GLN A 81 -8.19 4.53 -9.81
C GLN A 81 -7.22 4.87 -8.68
N GLY A 82 -6.11 4.13 -8.60
CA GLY A 82 -5.14 4.34 -7.54
C GLY A 82 -3.78 3.68 -7.74
N HIS A 83 -3.10 3.51 -6.62
CA HIS A 83 -1.77 2.90 -6.53
C HIS A 83 -1.64 2.15 -5.19
N SER A 84 -0.52 1.46 -5.01
CA SER A 84 -0.20 0.81 -3.75
C SER A 84 1.19 1.22 -3.27
N HIS A 85 1.51 0.90 -2.04
CA HIS A 85 2.86 0.97 -1.50
C HIS A 85 3.18 -0.35 -0.83
N VAL A 86 4.47 -0.62 -0.65
CA VAL A 86 4.93 -1.65 0.28
C VAL A 86 5.75 -1.00 1.38
N THR A 87 5.54 -1.46 2.61
CA THR A 87 6.31 -1.05 3.78
C THR A 87 6.84 -2.29 4.49
N VAL A 88 8.12 -2.27 4.83
CA VAL A 88 8.75 -3.29 5.65
C VAL A 88 9.17 -2.66 6.96
N GLN A 89 8.69 -3.20 8.06
CA GLN A 89 9.03 -2.76 9.41
C GLN A 89 9.74 -3.87 10.16
N LYS A 90 10.86 -3.54 10.82
CA LYS A 90 11.51 -4.46 11.76
C LYS A 90 10.61 -4.62 12.99
N LEU A 91 10.39 -5.85 13.42
CA LEU A 91 9.63 -6.19 14.62
C LEU A 91 10.59 -6.41 15.79
N ASN A 92 10.24 -5.85 16.94
CA ASN A 92 10.93 -6.08 18.19
C ASN A 92 9.96 -6.81 19.14
N GLY A 93 9.78 -8.11 18.91
CA GLY A 93 8.82 -8.93 19.64
C GLY A 93 7.36 -8.66 19.25
N ARG A 94 6.47 -8.57 20.25
CA ARG A 94 5.01 -8.45 20.06
C ARG A 94 4.46 -7.02 20.23
N GLY A 95 5.34 -6.03 20.32
CA GLY A 95 4.93 -4.62 20.43
C GLY A 95 4.30 -4.10 19.14
N VAL A 96 3.45 -3.08 19.26
CA VAL A 96 2.95 -2.32 18.10
C VAL A 96 4.13 -1.54 17.51
N PRO A 97 4.47 -1.71 16.22
CA PRO A 97 5.59 -1.00 15.62
C PRO A 97 5.27 0.49 15.45
N ASP A 98 6.27 1.35 15.68
CA ASP A 98 6.15 2.79 15.43
C ASP A 98 5.94 3.03 13.91
N PRO A 99 4.81 3.63 13.49
CA PRO A 99 4.53 3.87 12.08
C PRO A 99 5.50 4.85 11.40
N LYS A 100 6.30 5.60 12.17
CA LYS A 100 7.34 6.50 11.63
C LYS A 100 8.63 5.76 11.25
N VAL A 101 8.79 4.51 11.70
CA VAL A 101 10.01 3.72 11.52
C VAL A 101 9.74 2.55 10.58
N PHE A 102 10.50 2.48 9.49
CA PHE A 102 10.47 1.41 8.51
C PHE A 102 11.89 1.09 8.05
N ALA A 103 12.13 -0.18 7.72
CA ALA A 103 13.38 -0.64 7.12
C ALA A 103 13.38 -0.46 5.60
N PHE A 104 12.19 -0.48 4.97
CA PHE A 104 12.00 -0.21 3.55
C PHE A 104 10.61 0.35 3.29
N PHE A 105 10.51 1.29 2.34
CA PHE A 105 9.25 1.81 1.83
C PHE A 105 9.38 2.07 0.32
N LYS A 106 8.36 1.71 -0.45
CA LYS A 106 8.30 2.01 -1.88
C LYS A 106 6.87 2.28 -2.34
N GLY A 107 6.66 3.36 -3.07
CA GLY A 107 5.46 3.59 -3.87
C GLY A 107 5.49 2.78 -5.16
N LEU A 108 4.36 2.11 -5.45
CA LEU A 108 4.14 1.26 -6.61
C LEU A 108 3.26 2.02 -7.61
N ASN A 109 3.89 2.99 -8.28
CA ASN A 109 3.19 4.02 -9.05
C ASN A 109 2.83 3.58 -10.48
N GLU A 110 3.35 2.44 -10.91
CA GLU A 110 3.16 1.90 -12.27
C GLU A 110 1.96 0.96 -12.34
N LYS A 111 1.50 0.68 -13.57
CA LYS A 111 0.51 -0.37 -13.79
C LYS A 111 1.04 -1.73 -13.35
N ALA A 112 0.20 -2.51 -12.66
CA ALA A 112 0.50 -3.89 -12.34
C ALA A 112 0.71 -4.71 -13.61
N LYS A 113 1.77 -5.52 -13.63
CA LYS A 113 2.06 -6.43 -14.75
C LYS A 113 1.41 -7.77 -14.45
N ASN A 114 0.40 -8.14 -15.22
CA ASN A 114 -0.39 -9.37 -15.02
C ASN A 114 -0.96 -9.46 -13.58
N GLY A 115 -1.43 -8.35 -13.03
CA GLY A 115 -1.97 -8.28 -11.66
C GLY A 115 -0.91 -8.32 -10.56
N ILE A 116 0.38 -8.21 -10.88
CA ILE A 116 1.48 -8.18 -9.92
C ILE A 116 2.10 -6.78 -9.86
N LEU A 117 2.26 -6.28 -8.64
CA LEU A 117 3.11 -5.14 -8.31
C LEU A 117 4.42 -5.63 -7.68
N SER A 118 5.53 -4.99 -8.02
CA SER A 118 6.86 -5.40 -7.56
C SER A 118 7.68 -4.22 -7.03
N ALA A 119 8.51 -4.48 -6.03
CA ALA A 119 9.50 -3.54 -5.53
C ALA A 119 10.83 -4.24 -5.24
N ASP A 120 11.92 -3.71 -5.78
CA ASP A 120 13.26 -4.23 -5.53
C ASP A 120 13.82 -3.65 -4.24
N VAL A 121 14.30 -4.54 -3.36
CA VAL A 121 15.05 -4.23 -2.15
C VAL A 121 16.51 -4.49 -2.46
N GLU A 122 17.15 -3.57 -3.20
CA GLU A 122 18.45 -3.76 -3.85
C GLU A 122 19.60 -4.11 -2.90
N LYS A 123 19.54 -3.65 -1.65
CA LYS A 123 20.57 -3.88 -0.62
C LYS A 123 20.21 -5.02 0.34
N GLY A 124 19.08 -5.68 0.11
CA GLY A 124 18.48 -6.58 1.09
C GLY A 124 18.14 -5.88 2.40
N LEU A 125 18.04 -6.68 3.46
CA LEU A 125 17.80 -6.21 4.83
C LEU A 125 18.80 -6.90 5.77
N PRO A 126 19.19 -6.29 6.89
CA PRO A 126 19.99 -6.96 7.91
C PRO A 126 19.17 -8.03 8.64
N ALA A 127 19.83 -8.94 9.36
CA ALA A 127 19.13 -9.98 10.11
C ALA A 127 18.06 -9.46 11.08
N GLY A 128 16.92 -10.16 11.14
CA GLY A 128 15.83 -9.85 12.08
C GLY A 128 14.45 -10.37 11.67
N ASP A 129 13.48 -10.13 12.54
CA ASP A 129 12.07 -10.38 12.25
C ASP A 129 11.44 -9.13 11.60
N TYR A 130 10.70 -9.32 10.51
CA TYR A 130 10.11 -8.25 9.73
C TYR A 130 8.62 -8.48 9.47
N ARG A 131 7.88 -7.36 9.32
CA ARG A 131 6.53 -7.33 8.78
C ARG A 131 6.55 -6.56 7.46
N LEU A 132 6.14 -7.20 6.38
CA LEU A 132 5.85 -6.56 5.10
C LEU A 132 4.33 -6.37 4.98
N CYS A 133 3.89 -5.16 4.69
CA CYS A 133 2.48 -4.87 4.39
C CYS A 133 2.34 -4.10 3.07
N THR A 134 1.21 -4.29 2.39
CA THR A 134 0.74 -3.37 1.36
C THR A 134 0.01 -2.18 1.97
N ILE A 135 -0.03 -1.06 1.25
CA ILE A 135 -0.86 0.12 1.58
C ILE A 135 -1.53 0.57 0.30
N THR A 136 -2.81 0.26 0.16
CA THR A 136 -3.59 0.54 -1.05
C THR A 136 -4.29 1.87 -0.95
N SER A 137 -4.05 2.72 -1.93
CA SER A 137 -4.47 4.13 -1.93
C SER A 137 -5.22 4.47 -3.21
N ALA A 138 -6.23 5.34 -3.10
CA ALA A 138 -6.77 6.02 -4.26
C ALA A 138 -5.74 7.03 -4.83
N PHE A 139 -6.03 7.61 -5.99
CA PHE A 139 -5.15 8.52 -6.73
C PHE A 139 -4.40 9.54 -5.86
N SER A 140 -5.08 10.21 -4.92
CA SER A 140 -4.48 11.23 -4.05
C SER A 140 -4.09 10.77 -2.65
N HIS A 141 -3.68 9.50 -2.52
CA HIS A 141 -3.11 8.86 -1.33
C HIS A 141 -4.09 8.50 -0.20
N GLN A 142 -5.36 8.88 -0.27
CA GLN A 142 -6.34 8.47 0.73
C GLN A 142 -6.55 6.95 0.69
N PRO A 143 -6.84 6.30 1.82
CA PRO A 143 -7.25 4.91 1.84
C PRO A 143 -8.45 4.67 0.90
N VAL A 144 -8.47 3.51 0.26
CA VAL A 144 -9.57 3.16 -0.65
C VAL A 144 -10.89 2.96 0.10
N LEU A 145 -11.97 3.49 -0.47
CA LEU A 145 -13.33 3.35 0.05
C LEU A 145 -13.99 2.11 -0.54
N MET A 146 -14.67 1.34 0.32
CA MET A 146 -15.32 0.08 -0.03
C MET A 146 -16.81 0.12 0.34
N PRO A 147 -17.68 -0.61 -0.39
CA PRO A 147 -19.14 -0.48 -0.29
C PRO A 147 -19.77 -1.05 0.98
N VAL A 148 -19.05 -1.93 1.69
CA VAL A 148 -19.59 -2.64 2.87
C VAL A 148 -18.54 -2.72 3.98
N ALA A 149 -19.03 -2.74 5.22
CA ALA A 149 -18.18 -2.91 6.39
C ALA A 149 -17.75 -4.37 6.61
N GLN A 150 -18.63 -5.35 6.32
CA GLN A 150 -18.34 -6.77 6.44
C GLN A 150 -17.65 -7.29 5.17
N ARG A 151 -16.32 -7.23 5.16
CA ARG A 151 -15.46 -7.62 4.03
C ARG A 151 -14.07 -8.04 4.50
N GLY A 152 -13.29 -8.64 3.62
CA GLY A 152 -11.84 -8.78 3.83
C GLY A 152 -11.12 -7.43 3.87
N ALA A 153 -9.95 -7.38 4.49
CA ALA A 153 -9.06 -6.24 4.39
C ALA A 153 -8.53 -6.13 2.94
N GLN A 154 -8.43 -4.91 2.43
CA GLN A 154 -7.88 -4.67 1.10
C GLN A 154 -6.35 -4.83 1.05
N ASP A 155 -5.71 -4.65 2.20
CA ASP A 155 -4.26 -4.75 2.39
C ASP A 155 -3.90 -6.10 3.03
N ASP A 156 -2.72 -6.61 2.68
CA ASP A 156 -2.15 -7.84 3.22
C ASP A 156 -0.88 -7.54 4.02
N CYS A 157 -0.58 -8.39 4.99
CA CYS A 157 0.63 -8.33 5.77
C CYS A 157 1.17 -9.73 6.05
N VAL A 158 2.43 -9.96 5.68
CA VAL A 158 3.17 -11.17 6.04
C VAL A 158 4.27 -10.85 7.04
N ARG A 159 4.67 -11.85 7.81
CA ARG A 159 5.88 -11.79 8.65
C ARG A 159 6.94 -12.68 8.04
N PHE A 160 8.18 -12.23 7.99
CA PHE A 160 9.28 -13.02 7.45
C PHE A 160 10.55 -12.73 8.25
N LYS A 161 11.57 -13.57 8.07
CA LYS A 161 12.87 -13.42 8.70
C LYS A 161 13.93 -13.17 7.65
N VAL A 162 14.92 -12.41 8.07
CA VAL A 162 16.16 -12.15 7.33
C VAL A 162 17.32 -12.57 8.20
#